data_AF-A0A0Q0G512-F1
#
_entry.id   AF-A0A0Q0G512-F1
#
_cell.length_a   1.000
_cell.length_b   1.000
_cell.length_c   1.000
_cell.angle_alpha   90.00
_cell.angle_beta   90.00
_cell.angle_gamma   90.00
#
_symmetry.space_group_name_H-M   'P 1'
#
loop_
_entity.id
_entity.type
_entity.pdbx_description
1 polymer ?
#
loop_
_entity_poly.entity_id
_entity_poly.type
_entity_poly.pdbx_seq_one_letter_code
_entity_poly.pdbx_strand_id
1 'polypeptide(L)'
;MLELIFTVVGFILGCFTMYLTTYVKEKGKNKALLEDVSRLEDEKQVISAKYAYEMEELKKAHSLDIEKRKYRYEDKRAQFTKYFSLLDEFHNKSNTVFADKFFPVMQKFWEDVIQSENGYETGLISFNREIQALMSELYEEQMKLTQETNSIRLVSTPEVDALLDELERLVVQSTEAASEMMKFMATPEFASNQSLLSPYQEKATLIGNEVKKQRDSLRARMKTELDAI
;
A
#
# COMPACT_ATOMS: atom_id res chain seq x y z
N MET A 1 -17.89 -43.12 100.99
CA MET A 1 -16.83 -43.79 100.21
C MET A 1 -17.31 -44.14 98.80
N LEU A 2 -18.38 -44.95 98.65
CA LEU A 2 -18.89 -45.34 97.32
C LEU A 2 -19.40 -44.15 96.47
N GLU A 3 -20.19 -43.24 97.04
CA GLU A 3 -20.72 -42.06 96.32
C GLU A 3 -19.63 -41.10 95.82
N LEU A 4 -18.58 -40.91 96.61
CA LEU A 4 -17.43 -40.07 96.27
C LEU A 4 -16.63 -40.66 95.09
N ILE A 5 -16.52 -41.99 95.04
CA ILE A 5 -15.88 -42.70 93.92
C ILE A 5 -16.71 -42.54 92.65
N PHE A 6 -18.05 -42.66 92.72
CA PHE A 6 -18.92 -42.44 91.56
C PHE A 6 -18.84 -41.01 91.01
N THR A 7 -18.77 -39.99 91.88
CA THR A 7 -18.62 -38.59 91.44
C THR A 7 -17.27 -38.32 90.78
N VAL A 8 -16.17 -38.84 91.36
CA VAL A 8 -14.82 -38.73 90.78
C VAL A 8 -14.73 -39.44 89.43
N VAL A 9 -15.28 -40.66 89.33
CA VAL A 9 -15.32 -41.43 88.07
C VAL A 9 -16.16 -40.70 87.01
N GLY A 10 -17.32 -40.15 87.39
CA GLY A 10 -18.18 -39.36 86.51
C GLY A 10 -17.49 -38.09 85.99
N PHE A 11 -16.73 -37.39 86.84
CA PHE A 11 -15.94 -36.23 86.43
C PHE A 11 -14.83 -36.59 85.44
N ILE A 12 -14.09 -37.67 85.70
CA ILE A 12 -13.04 -38.16 84.79
C ILE A 12 -13.64 -38.57 83.44
N LEU A 13 -14.78 -39.27 83.44
CA LEU A 13 -15.52 -39.62 82.21
C LEU A 13 -16.01 -38.36 81.48
N GLY A 14 -16.49 -37.35 82.18
CA GLY A 14 -16.87 -36.06 81.61
C GLY A 14 -15.69 -35.33 80.95
N CYS A 15 -14.54 -35.25 81.63
CA CYS A 15 -13.32 -34.70 81.07
C CYS A 15 -12.82 -35.49 79.85
N PHE A 16 -12.90 -36.82 79.90
CA PHE A 16 -12.46 -37.70 78.81
C PHE A 16 -13.35 -37.57 77.57
N THR A 17 -14.67 -37.51 77.75
CA THR A 17 -15.63 -37.29 76.64
C THR A 17 -15.49 -35.89 76.05
N MET A 18 -15.27 -34.87 76.88
CA MET A 18 -14.99 -33.50 76.41
C MET A 18 -13.70 -33.45 75.59
N TYR A 19 -12.60 -34.02 76.11
CA TYR A 19 -11.32 -34.12 75.39
C TYR A 19 -11.45 -34.84 74.05
N LEU A 20 -12.12 -36.00 74.01
CA LEU A 20 -12.38 -36.74 72.78
C LEU A 20 -13.18 -35.91 71.77
N THR A 21 -14.21 -35.20 72.22
CA THR A 21 -15.06 -34.38 71.35
C THR A 21 -14.26 -33.22 70.77
N THR A 22 -13.45 -32.53 71.57
CA THR A 22 -12.59 -31.43 71.11
C THR A 22 -11.51 -31.94 70.15
N TYR A 23 -10.87 -33.07 70.47
CA TYR A 23 -9.85 -33.68 69.62
C TYR A 23 -10.41 -34.12 68.26
N VAL A 24 -11.57 -34.79 68.23
CA VAL A 24 -12.23 -35.19 66.97
C VAL A 24 -12.64 -33.96 66.16
N LYS A 25 -13.16 -32.91 66.82
CA LYS A 25 -13.54 -31.65 66.16
C LYS A 25 -12.33 -30.93 65.55
N GLU A 26 -11.24 -30.79 66.29
CA GLU A 26 -10.02 -30.13 65.80
C GLU A 26 -9.32 -30.96 64.71
N LYS A 27 -9.28 -32.29 64.84
CA LYS A 27 -8.77 -33.18 63.79
C LYS A 27 -9.62 -33.11 62.52
N GLY A 28 -10.94 -33.03 62.66
CA GLY A 28 -11.89 -32.85 61.56
C GLY A 28 -11.68 -31.51 60.84
N LYS A 29 -11.55 -30.42 61.59
CA LYS A 29 -11.21 -29.10 61.03
C LYS A 29 -9.88 -29.12 60.29
N ASN A 30 -8.84 -29.68 60.89
CA ASN A 30 -7.50 -29.70 60.30
C ASN A 30 -7.48 -30.51 58.99
N LYS A 31 -8.23 -31.62 58.93
CA LYS A 31 -8.41 -32.39 57.70
C LYS A 31 -9.15 -31.57 56.63
N ALA A 32 -10.23 -30.88 56.98
CA ALA A 32 -10.95 -30.02 56.04
C ALA A 32 -10.08 -28.86 55.53
N LEU A 33 -9.24 -28.30 56.39
CA LEU A 33 -8.31 -27.22 56.04
C LEU A 33 -7.24 -27.68 55.05
N LEU A 34 -6.68 -28.88 55.23
CA LEU A 34 -5.74 -29.48 54.28
C LEU A 34 -6.40 -29.76 52.91
N GLU A 35 -7.65 -30.25 52.92
CA GLU A 35 -8.42 -30.50 51.71
C GLU A 35 -8.73 -29.19 50.97
N ASP A 36 -9.12 -28.14 51.69
CA ASP A 36 -9.34 -26.80 51.12
C ASP A 36 -8.05 -26.21 50.53
N VAL A 37 -6.91 -26.34 51.21
CA VAL A 37 -5.61 -25.88 50.69
C VAL A 37 -5.24 -26.62 49.41
N SER A 38 -5.37 -27.95 49.39
CA SER A 38 -5.10 -28.75 48.18
C SER A 38 -5.99 -28.32 47.01
N ARG A 39 -7.29 -28.14 47.27
CA ARG A 39 -8.24 -27.68 46.24
C ARG A 39 -7.88 -26.29 45.72
N LEU A 40 -7.53 -25.36 46.61
CA LEU A 40 -7.14 -24.00 46.22
C LEU A 40 -5.84 -23.99 45.40
N GLU A 41 -4.89 -24.86 45.72
CA GLU A 41 -3.66 -25.03 44.92
C GLU A 41 -3.97 -25.57 43.52
N ASP A 42 -4.82 -26.59 43.42
CA ASP A 42 -5.26 -27.15 42.13
C ASP A 42 -6.01 -26.10 41.30
N GLU A 43 -6.97 -25.38 41.89
CA GLU A 43 -7.71 -24.30 41.24
C GLU A 43 -6.77 -23.19 40.76
N LYS A 44 -5.81 -22.79 41.59
CA LYS A 44 -4.79 -21.81 41.22
C LYS A 44 -3.95 -22.29 40.04
N GLN A 45 -3.54 -23.55 40.03
CA GLN A 45 -2.74 -24.11 38.94
C GLN A 45 -3.54 -24.16 37.63
N VAL A 46 -4.80 -24.56 37.68
CA VAL A 46 -5.72 -24.55 36.53
C VAL A 46 -5.91 -23.14 35.99
N ILE A 47 -6.17 -22.17 36.87
CA ILE A 47 -6.33 -20.76 36.49
C ILE A 47 -5.03 -20.21 35.88
N SER A 48 -3.87 -20.50 36.49
CA SER A 48 -2.58 -20.08 35.97
C SER A 48 -2.27 -20.68 34.60
N ALA A 49 -2.56 -21.97 34.40
CA ALA A 49 -2.37 -22.64 33.11
C ALA A 49 -3.29 -22.05 32.04
N LYS A 50 -4.56 -21.78 32.38
CA LYS A 50 -5.52 -21.11 31.49
C LYS A 50 -5.00 -19.74 31.03
N TYR A 51 -4.58 -18.88 31.95
CA TYR A 51 -4.05 -17.56 31.60
C TYR A 51 -2.72 -17.62 30.84
N ALA A 52 -1.85 -18.59 31.15
CA ALA A 52 -0.62 -18.80 30.40
C ALA A 52 -0.91 -19.15 28.93
N TYR A 53 -1.89 -20.04 28.71
CA TYR A 53 -2.35 -20.40 27.37
C TYR A 53 -2.99 -19.23 26.63
N GLU A 54 -3.94 -18.51 27.25
CA GLU A 54 -4.58 -17.33 26.65
C GLU A 54 -3.55 -16.24 26.28
N MET A 55 -2.53 -16.04 27.14
CA MET A 55 -1.43 -15.12 26.87
C MET A 55 -0.58 -15.56 25.69
N GLU A 56 -0.29 -16.86 25.54
CA GLU A 56 0.48 -17.37 24.42
C GLU A 56 -0.28 -17.24 23.09
N GLU A 57 -1.57 -17.58 23.08
CA GLU A 57 -2.43 -17.41 21.90
C GLU A 57 -2.53 -15.94 21.50
N LEU A 58 -2.69 -15.04 22.47
CA LEU A 58 -2.72 -13.60 22.22
C LEU A 58 -1.38 -13.11 21.62
N LYS A 59 -0.24 -13.59 22.14
CA LYS A 59 1.09 -13.26 21.59
C LYS A 59 1.27 -13.75 20.17
N LYS A 60 0.80 -14.97 19.85
CA LYS A 60 0.84 -15.53 18.48
C LYS A 60 -0.02 -14.69 17.53
N ALA A 61 -1.24 -14.36 17.96
CA ALA A 61 -2.15 -13.53 17.17
C ALA A 61 -1.55 -12.15 16.87
N HIS A 62 -0.98 -11.47 17.88
CA HIS A 62 -0.30 -10.19 17.68
C HIS A 62 0.95 -10.29 16.82
N SER A 63 1.77 -11.33 17.00
CA SER A 63 2.96 -11.54 16.16
C SER A 63 2.58 -11.72 14.68
N LEU A 64 1.54 -12.52 14.43
CA LEU A 64 1.01 -12.73 13.08
C LEU A 64 0.43 -11.43 12.48
N ASP A 65 -0.29 -10.64 13.27
CA ASP A 65 -0.82 -9.34 12.81
C ASP A 65 0.31 -8.38 12.44
N ILE A 66 1.34 -8.26 13.27
CA ILE A 66 2.52 -7.44 13.02
C ILE A 66 3.22 -7.88 11.72
N GLU A 67 3.42 -9.18 11.53
CA GLU A 67 4.07 -9.72 10.34
C GLU A 67 3.24 -9.45 9.06
N LYS A 68 1.92 -9.64 9.13
CA LYS A 68 1.00 -9.32 8.02
C LYS A 68 1.05 -7.83 7.66
N ARG A 69 1.03 -6.93 8.66
CA ARG A 69 1.13 -5.48 8.41
C ARG A 69 2.46 -5.10 7.81
N LYS A 70 3.56 -5.66 8.32
CA LYS A 70 4.90 -5.45 7.76
C LYS A 70 4.96 -5.87 6.29
N TYR A 71 4.47 -7.07 5.96
CA TYR A 71 4.45 -7.57 4.59
C TYR A 71 3.60 -6.67 3.68
N ARG A 72 2.40 -6.29 4.12
CA ARG A 72 1.50 -5.37 3.37
C ARG A 72 2.16 -4.01 3.12
N TYR A 73 2.86 -3.47 4.11
CA TYR A 73 3.57 -2.20 3.98
C TYR A 73 4.73 -2.32 2.97
N GLU A 74 5.54 -3.37 3.07
CA GLU A 74 6.70 -3.58 2.19
C GLU A 74 6.27 -3.79 0.73
N ASP A 75 5.26 -4.63 0.49
CA ASP A 75 4.71 -4.89 -0.83
C ASP A 75 4.09 -3.62 -1.44
N LYS A 76 3.21 -2.94 -0.70
CA LYS A 76 2.58 -1.70 -1.19
C LYS A 76 3.60 -0.61 -1.48
N ARG A 77 4.59 -0.41 -0.60
CA ARG A 77 5.67 0.57 -0.82
C ARG A 77 6.48 0.23 -2.08
N ALA A 78 6.77 -1.05 -2.32
CA ALA A 78 7.48 -1.49 -3.51
C ALA A 78 6.68 -1.17 -4.79
N GLN A 79 5.38 -1.48 -4.82
CA GLN A 79 4.50 -1.16 -5.96
C GLN A 79 4.43 0.34 -6.22
N PHE A 80 4.21 1.15 -5.18
CA PHE A 80 4.16 2.61 -5.32
C PHE A 80 5.48 3.19 -5.83
N THR A 81 6.61 2.69 -5.34
CA THR A 81 7.94 3.12 -5.79
C THR A 81 8.16 2.77 -7.25
N LYS A 82 7.82 1.54 -7.65
CA LYS A 82 7.95 1.08 -9.04
C LYS A 82 7.15 1.92 -10.01
N TYR A 83 5.91 2.25 -9.67
CA TYR A 83 5.07 3.12 -10.49
C TYR A 83 5.66 4.51 -10.70
N PHE A 84 6.13 5.15 -9.63
CA PHE A 84 6.75 6.47 -9.75
C PHE A 84 8.04 6.43 -10.58
N SER A 85 8.83 5.36 -10.49
CA SER A 85 9.99 5.17 -11.37
C SER A 85 9.60 5.09 -12.85
N LEU A 86 8.53 4.36 -13.19
CA LEU A 86 8.02 4.28 -14.57
C LEU A 86 7.45 5.63 -15.04
N LEU A 87 6.82 6.39 -14.14
CA LEU A 87 6.29 7.72 -14.47
C LEU A 87 7.41 8.71 -14.77
N ASP A 88 8.50 8.65 -13.98
CA ASP A 88 9.69 9.46 -14.21
C ASP A 88 10.40 9.02 -15.51
N GLU A 89 10.47 7.71 -15.80
CA GLU A 89 10.98 7.19 -17.07
C GLU A 89 10.17 7.69 -18.27
N PHE A 90 8.84 7.63 -18.21
CA PHE A 90 7.95 8.18 -19.23
C PHE A 90 8.17 9.67 -19.44
N HIS A 91 8.27 10.46 -18.35
CA HIS A 91 8.55 11.90 -18.44
C HIS A 91 9.90 12.19 -19.10
N ASN A 92 10.95 11.46 -18.69
CA ASN A 92 12.28 11.62 -19.28
C ASN A 92 12.28 11.24 -20.76
N LYS A 93 11.64 10.12 -21.12
CA LYS A 93 11.51 9.70 -22.51
C LYS A 93 10.74 10.73 -23.34
N SER A 94 9.65 11.25 -22.80
CA SER A 94 8.87 12.32 -23.43
C SER A 94 9.74 13.53 -23.73
N ASN A 95 10.49 14.01 -22.73
CA ASN A 95 11.40 15.14 -22.91
C ASN A 95 12.48 14.84 -23.97
N THR A 96 13.10 13.65 -23.95
CA THR A 96 14.10 13.27 -24.97
C THR A 96 13.50 13.22 -26.37
N VAL A 97 12.29 12.68 -26.54
CA VAL A 97 11.63 12.65 -27.84
C VAL A 97 11.39 14.06 -28.38
N PHE A 98 10.92 14.99 -27.55
CA PHE A 98 10.67 16.36 -27.98
C PHE A 98 11.92 17.22 -28.14
N ALA A 99 12.84 17.18 -27.18
CA ALA A 99 14.01 18.05 -27.17
C ALA A 99 15.10 17.56 -28.13
N ASP A 100 15.36 16.24 -28.15
CA ASP A 100 16.56 15.71 -28.81
C ASP A 100 16.26 15.09 -30.17
N LYS A 101 15.06 14.53 -30.36
CA LYS A 101 14.73 13.76 -31.57
C LYS A 101 13.82 14.51 -32.55
N PHE A 102 12.81 15.23 -32.07
CA PHE A 102 11.85 15.90 -32.93
C PHE A 102 12.48 17.03 -33.78
N PHE A 103 13.30 17.88 -33.17
CA PHE A 103 13.93 19.00 -33.90
C PHE A 103 14.81 18.54 -35.08
N PRO A 104 15.67 17.51 -34.95
CA PRO A 104 16.37 16.93 -36.10
C PRO A 104 15.44 16.44 -37.22
N VAL A 105 14.33 15.77 -36.88
CA VAL A 105 13.33 15.29 -37.87
C VAL A 105 12.72 16.47 -38.62
N MET A 106 12.38 17.54 -37.89
CA MET A 106 11.83 18.77 -38.46
C MET A 106 12.84 19.49 -39.36
N GLN A 107 14.11 19.56 -38.96
CA GLN A 107 15.16 20.18 -39.77
C GLN A 107 15.34 19.43 -41.10
N LYS A 108 15.43 18.10 -41.03
CA LYS A 108 15.54 17.25 -42.23
C LYS A 108 14.35 17.42 -43.18
N PHE A 109 13.14 17.53 -42.64
CA PHE A 109 11.95 17.83 -43.42
C PHE A 109 12.11 19.12 -44.24
N TRP A 110 12.55 20.22 -43.61
CA TRP A 110 12.75 21.48 -44.31
C TRP A 110 13.91 21.44 -45.32
N GLU A 111 14.97 20.69 -45.03
CA GLU A 111 16.05 20.46 -45.99
C GLU A 111 15.56 19.73 -47.25
N ASP A 112 14.77 18.66 -47.09
CA ASP A 112 14.17 17.90 -48.19
C ASP A 112 13.22 18.78 -49.03
N VAL A 113 12.42 19.63 -48.37
CA VAL A 113 11.50 20.59 -49.01
C VAL A 113 12.24 21.60 -49.90
N ILE A 114 13.42 22.07 -49.47
CA ILE A 114 14.18 23.10 -50.20
C ILE A 114 15.00 22.49 -51.35
N GLN A 115 15.53 21.27 -51.20
CA GLN A 115 16.54 20.71 -52.10
C GLN A 115 16.00 19.98 -53.33
N SER A 116 14.69 19.68 -53.42
CA SER A 116 14.17 18.81 -54.46
C SER A 116 12.89 19.29 -55.14
N GLU A 117 12.73 18.96 -56.43
CA GLU A 117 11.63 19.41 -57.29
C GLU A 117 10.25 18.92 -56.79
N ASN A 118 10.22 17.73 -56.14
CA ASN A 118 9.09 17.18 -55.36
C ASN A 118 9.39 17.16 -53.85
N GLY A 119 10.15 18.14 -53.35
CA GLY A 119 10.73 18.10 -52.01
C GLY A 119 9.72 18.12 -50.88
N TYR A 120 8.56 18.74 -51.10
CA TYR A 120 7.49 18.71 -50.10
C TYR A 120 6.92 17.30 -49.90
N GLU A 121 6.63 16.57 -50.98
CA GLU A 121 6.06 15.22 -50.91
C GLU A 121 7.07 14.21 -50.33
N THR A 122 8.33 14.30 -50.78
CA THR A 122 9.42 13.46 -50.29
C THR A 122 9.73 13.72 -48.82
N GLY A 123 9.82 15.00 -48.43
CA GLY A 123 10.01 15.42 -47.05
C GLY A 123 8.84 14.97 -46.17
N LEU A 124 7.59 15.13 -46.61
CA LEU A 124 6.41 14.76 -45.84
C LEU A 124 6.36 13.25 -45.56
N ILE A 125 6.73 12.41 -46.53
CA ILE A 125 6.81 10.95 -46.35
C ILE A 125 7.89 10.60 -45.32
N SER A 126 9.08 11.20 -45.43
CA SER A 126 10.20 10.98 -44.50
C SER A 126 9.85 11.42 -43.08
N PHE A 127 9.27 12.62 -42.95
CA PHE A 127 8.80 13.19 -41.69
C PHE A 127 7.76 12.30 -41.02
N ASN A 128 6.71 11.91 -41.74
CA ASN A 128 5.65 11.07 -41.17
C ASN A 128 6.19 9.73 -40.67
N ARG A 129 7.13 9.11 -41.39
CA ARG A 129 7.76 7.86 -40.96
C ARG A 129 8.56 8.05 -39.67
N GLU A 130 9.36 9.11 -39.59
CA GLU A 130 10.19 9.38 -38.41
C GLU A 130 9.35 9.78 -37.18
N ILE A 131 8.31 10.61 -37.37
CA ILE A 131 7.35 10.94 -36.30
C ILE A 131 6.58 9.70 -35.82
N GLN A 132 6.16 8.81 -36.72
CA GLN A 132 5.50 7.56 -36.30
C GLN A 132 6.43 6.71 -35.43
N ALA A 133 7.72 6.63 -35.76
CA ALA A 133 8.69 5.93 -34.92
C ALA A 133 8.81 6.58 -33.54
N LEU A 134 8.92 7.91 -33.47
CA LEU A 134 8.95 8.64 -32.20
C LEU A 134 7.69 8.43 -31.36
N MET A 135 6.52 8.47 -31.99
CA MET A 135 5.24 8.21 -31.32
C MET A 135 5.13 6.77 -30.84
N SER A 136 5.63 5.81 -31.61
CA SER A 136 5.66 4.40 -31.20
C SER A 136 6.50 4.21 -29.93
N GLU A 137 7.65 4.87 -29.83
CA GLU A 137 8.47 4.85 -28.60
C GLU A 137 7.71 5.44 -27.40
N LEU A 138 6.96 6.54 -27.59
CA LEU A 138 6.14 7.14 -26.53
C LEU A 138 4.97 6.25 -26.10
N TYR A 139 4.30 5.62 -27.06
CA TYR A 139 3.19 4.70 -26.78
C TYR A 139 3.66 3.45 -26.04
N GLU A 140 4.88 2.97 -26.29
CA GLU A 140 5.46 1.85 -25.54
C GLU A 140 5.62 2.21 -24.06
N GLU A 141 6.19 3.38 -23.75
CA GLU A 141 6.33 3.83 -22.35
C GLU A 141 4.97 4.10 -21.69
N GLN A 142 4.03 4.69 -22.42
CA GLN A 142 2.65 4.87 -21.94
C GLN A 142 2.00 3.51 -21.61
N MET A 143 2.21 2.50 -22.44
CA MET A 143 1.67 1.16 -22.21
C MET A 143 2.24 0.53 -20.93
N LYS A 144 3.54 0.69 -20.66
CA LYS A 144 4.15 0.23 -19.39
C LYS A 144 3.48 0.88 -18.18
N LEU A 145 3.17 2.17 -18.26
CA LEU A 145 2.44 2.87 -17.19
C LEU A 145 1.03 2.31 -16.98
N THR A 146 0.26 2.13 -18.05
CA THR A 146 -1.09 1.52 -17.98
C THR A 146 -1.04 0.12 -17.37
N GLN A 147 -0.06 -0.71 -17.75
CA GLN A 147 0.12 -2.04 -17.18
C GLN A 147 0.43 -1.99 -15.68
N GLU A 148 1.29 -1.05 -15.25
CA GLU A 148 1.61 -0.88 -13.84
C GLU A 148 0.43 -0.34 -13.03
N THR A 149 -0.36 0.59 -13.58
CA THR A 149 -1.60 1.08 -12.95
C THR A 149 -2.51 -0.09 -12.56
N ASN A 150 -2.68 -1.07 -13.44
CA ASN A 150 -3.48 -2.27 -13.14
C ASN A 150 -2.88 -3.13 -12.02
N SER A 151 -1.56 -3.17 -11.89
CA SER A 151 -0.88 -3.93 -10.83
C SER A 151 -1.06 -3.27 -9.46
N ILE A 152 -1.00 -1.94 -9.40
CA ILE A 152 -1.18 -1.18 -8.15
C ILE A 152 -2.60 -1.34 -7.59
N ARG A 153 -3.61 -1.41 -8.47
CA ARG A 153 -5.03 -1.60 -8.09
C ARG A 153 -5.28 -2.82 -7.19
N LEU A 154 -4.37 -3.80 -7.19
CA LEU A 154 -4.47 -4.96 -6.30
C LEU A 154 -4.20 -4.62 -4.83
N VAL A 155 -3.48 -3.53 -4.57
CA VAL A 155 -3.02 -3.14 -3.23
C VAL A 155 -3.52 -1.76 -2.80
N SER A 156 -3.95 -0.90 -3.73
CA SER A 156 -4.42 0.46 -3.45
C SER A 156 -5.84 0.54 -2.88
N THR A 157 -6.15 1.72 -2.33
CA THR A 157 -7.51 2.11 -1.95
C THR A 157 -8.30 2.67 -3.14
N PRO A 158 -9.65 2.69 -3.07
CA PRO A 158 -10.48 3.30 -4.10
C PRO A 158 -10.15 4.77 -4.39
N GLU A 159 -9.67 5.53 -3.39
CA GLU A 159 -9.25 6.92 -3.63
C GLU A 159 -7.95 7.00 -4.44
N VAL A 160 -7.00 6.08 -4.22
CA VAL A 160 -5.80 5.98 -5.05
C VAL A 160 -6.17 5.51 -6.46
N ASP A 161 -7.10 4.57 -6.60
CA ASP A 161 -7.57 4.10 -7.92
C ASP A 161 -8.16 5.25 -8.73
N ALA A 162 -9.03 6.08 -8.14
CA ALA A 162 -9.59 7.24 -8.82
C ALA A 162 -8.50 8.25 -9.26
N LEU A 163 -7.45 8.42 -8.44
CA LEU A 163 -6.35 9.31 -8.78
C LEU A 163 -5.47 8.73 -9.91
N LEU A 164 -5.29 7.40 -9.94
CA LEU A 164 -4.60 6.69 -11.01
C LEU A 164 -5.35 6.77 -12.34
N ASP A 165 -6.68 6.57 -12.32
CA ASP A 165 -7.54 6.68 -13.51
C ASP A 165 -7.41 8.04 -14.18
N GLU A 166 -7.47 9.09 -13.36
CA GLU A 166 -7.36 10.46 -13.85
C GLU A 166 -5.95 10.77 -14.37
N LEU A 167 -4.90 10.27 -13.71
CA LEU A 167 -3.53 10.45 -14.18
C LEU A 167 -3.30 9.73 -15.52
N GLU A 168 -3.78 8.49 -15.66
CA GLU A 168 -3.73 7.74 -16.91
C GLU A 168 -4.46 8.48 -18.03
N ARG A 169 -5.67 8.98 -17.77
CA ARG A 169 -6.44 9.77 -18.71
C ARG A 169 -5.69 11.04 -19.17
N LEU A 170 -5.01 11.72 -18.25
CA LEU A 170 -4.23 12.92 -18.55
C LEU A 170 -2.95 12.59 -19.33
N VAL A 171 -2.28 11.46 -19.04
CA VAL A 171 -1.11 10.99 -19.80
C VAL A 171 -1.51 10.67 -21.24
N VAL A 172 -2.64 9.98 -21.46
CA VAL A 172 -3.19 9.71 -22.80
C VAL A 172 -3.42 11.03 -23.55
N GLN A 173 -4.13 11.98 -22.93
CA GLN A 173 -4.40 13.29 -23.54
C GLN A 173 -3.11 14.07 -23.86
N SER A 174 -2.09 13.95 -23.01
CA SER A 174 -0.78 14.57 -23.23
C SER A 174 -0.11 13.99 -24.48
N THR A 175 -0.09 12.68 -24.62
CA THR A 175 0.47 11.99 -25.80
C THR A 175 -0.31 12.31 -27.08
N GLU A 176 -1.63 12.37 -27.00
CA GLU A 176 -2.50 12.76 -28.13
C GLU A 176 -2.28 14.21 -28.56
N ALA A 177 -2.25 15.15 -27.61
CA ALA A 177 -1.98 16.56 -27.88
C ALA A 177 -0.61 16.77 -28.54
N ALA A 178 0.39 16.02 -28.08
CA ALA A 178 1.70 15.93 -28.70
C ALA A 178 1.62 15.45 -30.16
N SER A 179 0.88 14.37 -30.42
CA SER A 179 0.70 13.83 -31.78
C SER A 179 0.01 14.83 -32.71
N GLU A 180 -1.05 15.49 -32.23
CA GLU A 180 -1.77 16.53 -32.96
C GLU A 180 -0.85 17.70 -33.31
N MET A 181 -0.05 18.18 -32.34
CA MET A 181 0.90 19.27 -32.54
C MET A 181 1.95 18.91 -33.60
N MET A 182 2.54 17.72 -33.51
CA MET A 182 3.56 17.27 -34.48
C MET A 182 3.00 17.12 -35.89
N LYS A 183 1.76 16.62 -36.03
CA LYS A 183 1.07 16.54 -37.33
C LYS A 183 0.81 17.92 -37.91
N PHE A 184 0.37 18.87 -37.08
CA PHE A 184 0.12 20.25 -37.52
C PHE A 184 1.41 20.94 -37.99
N MET A 185 2.54 20.71 -37.32
CA MET A 185 3.82 21.29 -37.73
C MET A 185 4.33 20.78 -39.10
N ALA A 186 3.74 19.70 -39.62
CA ALA A 186 4.07 19.14 -40.93
C ALA A 186 3.23 19.74 -42.07
N THR A 187 2.31 20.65 -41.79
CA THR A 187 1.36 21.15 -42.78
C THR A 187 1.82 22.45 -43.44
N PRO A 188 1.34 22.77 -44.66
CA PRO A 188 1.70 24.02 -45.34
C PRO A 188 1.21 25.26 -44.59
N GLU A 189 0.11 25.13 -43.82
CA GLU A 189 -0.44 26.23 -43.02
C GLU A 189 0.54 26.66 -41.93
N PHE A 190 1.19 25.70 -41.27
CA PHE A 190 2.24 26.00 -40.29
C PHE A 190 3.47 26.64 -40.95
N ALA A 191 3.86 26.16 -42.14
CA ALA A 191 4.93 26.75 -42.93
C ALA A 191 4.71 28.25 -43.20
N SER A 192 3.45 28.58 -43.50
CA SER A 192 3.02 29.92 -43.88
C SER A 192 2.83 30.85 -42.68
N ASN A 193 2.40 30.30 -41.54
CA ASN A 193 2.21 31.06 -40.32
C ASN A 193 2.43 30.22 -39.06
N GLN A 194 3.61 30.39 -38.45
CA GLN A 194 3.99 29.69 -37.22
C GLN A 194 3.14 30.12 -36.00
N SER A 195 2.48 31.28 -36.03
CA SER A 195 1.63 31.73 -34.91
C SER A 195 0.42 30.81 -34.69
N LEU A 196 0.05 30.01 -35.69
CA LEU A 196 -1.03 29.02 -35.60
C LEU A 196 -0.70 27.85 -34.66
N LEU A 197 0.55 27.75 -34.18
CA LEU A 197 0.95 26.74 -33.19
C LEU A 197 0.48 27.09 -31.77
N SER A 198 0.15 28.36 -31.50
CA SER A 198 -0.19 28.85 -30.15
C SER A 198 -1.30 28.03 -29.44
N PRO A 199 -2.41 27.65 -30.09
CA PRO A 199 -3.46 26.86 -29.44
C PRO A 199 -2.98 25.47 -29.00
N TYR A 200 -2.07 24.85 -29.77
CA TYR A 200 -1.50 23.54 -29.44
C TYR A 200 -0.55 23.63 -28.23
N GLN A 201 0.26 24.69 -28.17
CA GLN A 201 1.14 24.96 -27.04
C GLN A 201 0.35 25.25 -25.75
N GLU A 202 -0.74 26.01 -25.85
CA GLU A 202 -1.61 26.31 -24.72
C GLU A 202 -2.29 25.03 -24.20
N LYS A 203 -2.85 24.21 -25.10
CA LYS A 203 -3.43 22.90 -24.77
C LYS A 203 -2.41 22.00 -24.06
N ALA A 204 -1.20 21.88 -24.61
CA ALA A 204 -0.13 21.07 -24.02
C ALA A 204 0.29 21.59 -22.63
N THR A 205 0.36 22.91 -22.45
CA THR A 205 0.71 23.53 -21.16
C THR A 205 -0.35 23.27 -20.10
N LEU A 206 -1.64 23.39 -20.46
CA LEU A 206 -2.75 23.09 -19.56
C LEU A 206 -2.74 21.63 -19.11
N ILE A 207 -2.61 20.70 -20.06
CA ILE A 207 -2.55 19.26 -19.75
C ILE A 207 -1.33 18.96 -18.88
N GLY A 208 -0.15 19.51 -19.19
CA GLY A 208 1.06 19.29 -18.41
C GLY A 208 0.94 19.77 -16.96
N ASN A 209 0.26 20.89 -16.73
CA ASN A 209 -0.02 21.40 -15.39
C ASN A 209 -0.98 20.48 -14.60
N GLU A 210 -2.03 19.99 -15.24
CA GLU A 210 -2.96 19.04 -14.61
C GLU A 210 -2.28 17.69 -14.31
N VAL A 211 -1.46 17.14 -15.24
CA VAL A 211 -0.65 15.93 -15.00
C VAL A 211 0.21 16.11 -13.75
N LYS A 212 0.92 17.24 -13.64
CA LYS A 212 1.79 17.53 -12.49
C LYS A 212 1.00 17.59 -11.18
N LYS A 213 -0.13 18.31 -11.17
CA LYS A 213 -1.01 18.43 -10.00
C LYS A 213 -1.58 17.08 -9.57
N GLN A 214 -2.00 16.28 -10.54
CA GLN A 214 -2.57 14.96 -10.31
C GLN A 214 -1.51 13.99 -9.76
N ARG A 215 -0.31 14.00 -10.33
CA ARG A 215 0.86 13.26 -9.83
C ARG A 215 1.18 13.61 -8.37
N ASP A 216 1.21 14.90 -8.06
CA ASP A 216 1.56 15.36 -6.71
C ASP A 216 0.47 14.96 -5.69
N SER A 217 -0.81 15.00 -6.11
CA SER A 217 -1.95 14.53 -5.30
C SER A 217 -1.90 13.02 -5.06
N LEU A 218 -1.62 12.24 -6.10
CA LEU A 218 -1.43 10.79 -6.02
C LEU A 218 -0.30 10.44 -5.05
N ARG A 219 0.84 11.13 -5.17
CA ARG A 219 1.99 10.93 -4.28
C ARG A 219 1.62 11.20 -2.81
N ALA A 220 0.91 12.29 -2.55
CA ALA A 220 0.48 12.63 -1.20
C ALA A 220 -0.45 11.55 -0.62
N ARG A 221 -1.44 11.11 -1.41
CA ARG A 221 -2.40 10.08 -0.98
C ARG A 221 -1.72 8.73 -0.72
N MET A 222 -0.82 8.30 -1.61
CA MET A 222 -0.05 7.08 -1.44
C MET A 222 0.80 7.08 -0.17
N LYS A 223 1.40 8.23 0.20
CA LYS A 223 2.12 8.37 1.48
C LYS A 223 1.18 8.20 2.67
N THR A 224 0.04 8.89 2.67
CA THR A 224 -0.96 8.76 3.73
C THR A 224 -1.46 7.32 3.87
N GLU A 225 -1.62 6.60 2.76
CA GLU A 225 -2.05 5.21 2.78
C GLU A 225 -1.00 4.27 3.37
N LEU A 226 0.30 4.52 3.12
CA LEU A 226 1.39 3.78 3.74
C LEU A 226 1.48 4.03 5.26
N ASP A 227 1.25 5.27 5.69
CA ASP A 227 1.27 5.66 7.10
C ASP A 227 0.10 5.05 7.92
N ALA A 228 -0.96 4.58 7.24
CA ALA A 228 -2.17 4.04 7.85
C ALA A 228 -2.19 2.50 8.00
N ILE A 229 -1.12 1.80 7.62
CA ILE A 229 -0.98 0.32 7.72
C ILE A 229 -0.59 -0.10 9.15
#